data_AF-A0A2V8B0F7-F1
#
_entry.id   AF-A0A2V8B0F7-F1
#
_cell.length_a   1.000
_cell.length_b   1.000
_cell.length_c   1.000
_cell.angle_alpha   90.00
_cell.angle_beta   90.00
_cell.angle_gamma   90.00
#
_symmetry.space_group_name_H-M   'P 1'
#
loop_
_entity.id
_entity.type
_entity.pdbx_description
1 polymer ?
#
loop_
_entity_poly.entity_id
_entity_poly.type
_entity_poly.pdbx_seq_one_letter_code
_entity_poly.pdbx_strand_id
1 'polypeptide(L)'
;MKCCGHARLNGSRYARLNGSRYARLKGSRYARLKGSRYMTITEQELTSLAASHDIISLGAIADGLRRQRHGTNATFVRVAEIAADPSAPIAIAPAAGEARIVGAPPTRAAAADRVAQVAASANGVAVSGFSLADLEELAAREGVTLRALLEQLRAAGLEIVSEAPIDRLRDARRSIEEVNIAGLALARVTIHQPQSTDPMSQLKTVAELQRAVAVIRAFAPLPRRVNPAVPTTGYEDIRRVALARIVADNVPSIQVDWSLYGPKLAQVALTVGADDVDGVSADDDVSQGYRRSPLEEIRRNIHAAGYEPVQRTGRWDVLRAVDELTTQDERSR
;
A
#
# COMPACT_ATOMS: atom_id res chain seq x y z
N MET A 1 -22.64 -44.07 35.15
CA MET A 1 -22.80 -42.60 35.03
C MET A 1 -21.42 -42.00 34.84
N LYS A 2 -21.27 -41.12 33.85
CA LYS A 2 -19.99 -40.76 33.19
C LYS A 2 -19.14 -39.80 34.03
N CYS A 3 -17.87 -40.14 34.22
CA CYS A 3 -16.80 -39.20 34.56
C CYS A 3 -16.28 -38.54 33.27
N CYS A 4 -16.20 -37.21 33.22
CA CYS A 4 -15.43 -36.50 32.20
C CYS A 4 -14.77 -35.27 32.83
N GLY A 5 -13.44 -35.26 32.83
CA GLY A 5 -12.58 -34.21 33.34
C GLY A 5 -12.52 -32.99 32.42
N HIS A 6 -12.17 -31.86 33.04
CA HIS A 6 -11.98 -30.55 32.44
C HIS A 6 -10.73 -30.52 31.52
N ALA A 7 -10.82 -29.80 30.40
CA ALA A 7 -9.65 -29.27 29.71
C ALA A 7 -9.92 -27.83 29.25
N ARG A 8 -9.18 -26.89 29.86
CA ARG A 8 -9.03 -25.49 29.42
C ARG A 8 -8.18 -25.47 28.14
N LEU A 9 -8.54 -24.67 27.16
CA LEU A 9 -7.72 -24.39 25.99
C LEU A 9 -7.06 -23.01 26.14
N ASN A 10 -5.85 -22.99 26.70
CA ASN A 10 -4.86 -21.92 26.53
C ASN A 10 -3.82 -22.42 25.52
N GLY A 11 -3.45 -21.61 24.52
CA GLY A 11 -2.27 -21.88 23.69
C GLY A 11 -2.33 -21.35 22.26
N SER A 12 -1.57 -20.28 22.04
CA SER A 12 -1.19 -19.68 20.76
C SER A 12 -0.78 -20.71 19.68
N ARG A 13 -1.40 -20.63 18.49
CA ARG A 13 -1.12 -21.53 17.34
C ARG A 13 -0.05 -21.06 16.35
N TYR A 14 0.83 -20.15 16.74
CA TYR A 14 2.03 -19.84 15.95
C TYR A 14 3.27 -20.32 16.71
N ALA A 15 3.49 -21.63 16.68
CA ALA A 15 4.74 -22.22 17.11
C ALA A 15 5.31 -23.06 15.95
N ARG A 16 6.43 -22.54 15.40
CA ARG A 16 7.51 -23.25 14.72
C ARG A 16 7.13 -24.02 13.44
N LEU A 17 7.44 -23.42 12.30
CA LEU A 17 7.73 -24.18 11.07
C LEU A 17 9.19 -23.91 10.68
N ASN A 18 10.08 -24.78 11.17
CA ASN A 18 11.44 -24.90 10.64
C ASN A 18 11.43 -25.58 9.27
N GLY A 19 12.47 -25.29 8.49
CA GLY A 19 12.64 -25.63 7.07
C GLY A 19 12.42 -27.10 6.70
N SER A 20 12.21 -27.28 5.38
CA SER A 20 12.04 -28.53 4.61
C SER A 20 10.62 -28.94 4.16
N ARG A 21 9.53 -28.22 4.53
CA ARG A 21 8.18 -28.47 3.94
C ARG A 21 7.72 -27.52 2.84
N TYR A 22 8.46 -26.44 2.55
CA TYR A 22 8.18 -25.57 1.38
C TYR A 22 8.45 -26.26 0.03
N ALA A 23 9.21 -27.37 0.02
CA ALA A 23 9.60 -28.07 -1.21
C ALA A 23 8.59 -29.12 -1.72
N ARG A 24 7.36 -29.19 -1.17
CA ARG A 24 6.36 -30.17 -1.60
C ARG A 24 4.96 -29.59 -1.79
N LEU A 25 4.90 -28.47 -2.53
CA LEU A 25 3.68 -27.96 -3.16
C LEU A 25 3.89 -27.79 -4.68
N LYS A 26 4.55 -28.76 -5.32
CA LYS A 26 4.37 -28.99 -6.76
C LYS A 26 3.11 -29.84 -6.95
N GLY A 27 2.12 -29.30 -7.65
CA GLY A 27 0.97 -30.06 -8.15
C GLY A 27 -0.39 -29.67 -7.57
N SER A 28 -1.22 -29.12 -8.46
CA SER A 28 -2.69 -29.25 -8.57
C SER A 28 -3.62 -28.92 -7.39
N ARG A 29 -3.16 -28.35 -6.27
CA ARG A 29 -4.06 -27.89 -5.18
C ARG A 29 -4.37 -26.39 -5.13
N TYR A 30 -3.78 -25.57 -5.99
CA TYR A 30 -4.30 -24.23 -6.30
C TYR A 30 -5.55 -24.25 -7.20
N ALA A 31 -5.90 -25.41 -7.78
CA ALA A 31 -6.95 -25.55 -8.78
C ALA A 31 -8.36 -25.82 -8.22
N ARG A 32 -8.60 -25.69 -6.90
CA ARG A 32 -9.88 -26.12 -6.28
C ARG A 32 -10.58 -25.07 -5.42
N LEU A 33 -10.49 -23.80 -5.82
CA LEU A 33 -11.29 -22.68 -5.28
C LEU A 33 -11.92 -21.79 -6.38
N LYS A 34 -12.10 -22.28 -7.61
CA LYS A 34 -12.85 -21.54 -8.65
C LYS A 34 -14.16 -22.24 -9.00
N GLY A 35 -15.15 -22.00 -8.14
CA GLY A 35 -16.56 -21.91 -8.53
C GLY A 35 -16.96 -20.50 -8.97
N SER A 36 -15.99 -19.61 -9.29
CA SER A 36 -16.24 -18.26 -9.79
C SER A 36 -16.06 -18.21 -11.31
N ARG A 37 -17.13 -17.89 -12.04
CA ARG A 37 -17.25 -17.88 -13.50
C ARG A 37 -16.53 -16.70 -14.18
N TYR A 38 -15.25 -16.48 -13.92
CA TYR A 38 -14.41 -15.68 -14.81
C TYR A 38 -13.07 -16.37 -15.07
N MET A 39 -12.82 -16.57 -16.37
CA MET A 39 -11.70 -17.30 -16.96
C MET A 39 -10.36 -16.78 -16.44
N THR A 40 -9.39 -17.67 -16.33
CA THR A 40 -7.98 -17.25 -16.26
C THR A 40 -7.70 -16.48 -17.56
N ILE A 41 -7.51 -15.17 -17.47
CA ILE A 41 -7.24 -14.34 -18.65
C ILE A 41 -5.93 -14.82 -19.26
N THR A 42 -5.99 -15.21 -20.52
CA THR A 42 -4.84 -15.70 -21.29
C THR A 42 -3.89 -14.56 -21.63
N GLU A 43 -2.63 -14.88 -21.93
CA GLU A 43 -1.64 -13.89 -22.40
C GLU A 43 -2.10 -13.17 -23.69
N GLN A 44 -2.84 -13.88 -24.55
CA GLN A 44 -3.41 -13.29 -25.77
C GLN A 44 -4.50 -12.27 -25.43
N GLU A 45 -5.43 -12.61 -24.52
CA GLU A 45 -6.46 -11.68 -24.07
C GLU A 45 -5.87 -10.47 -23.33
N LEU A 46 -4.85 -10.67 -22.48
CA LEU A 46 -4.12 -9.58 -21.85
C LEU A 46 -3.48 -8.64 -22.88
N THR A 47 -2.88 -9.20 -23.93
CA THR A 47 -2.29 -8.41 -25.02
C THR A 47 -3.37 -7.61 -25.76
N SER A 48 -4.54 -8.22 -26.04
CA SER A 48 -5.66 -7.51 -26.66
C SER A 48 -6.23 -6.41 -25.76
N LEU A 49 -6.38 -6.66 -24.45
CA LEU A 49 -6.83 -5.67 -23.47
C LEU A 49 -5.83 -4.51 -23.34
N ALA A 50 -4.54 -4.81 -23.34
CA ALA A 50 -3.49 -3.80 -23.37
C ALA A 50 -3.56 -2.98 -24.66
N ALA A 51 -3.77 -3.59 -25.83
CA ALA A 51 -3.90 -2.81 -27.07
C ALA A 51 -5.22 -2.00 -27.17
N SER A 52 -6.20 -2.31 -26.32
CA SER A 52 -7.53 -1.69 -26.38
C SER A 52 -7.51 -0.23 -25.91
N HIS A 53 -8.30 0.58 -26.61
CA HIS A 53 -8.63 1.95 -26.21
C HIS A 53 -10.02 2.06 -25.56
N ASP A 54 -10.75 0.95 -25.44
CA ASP A 54 -12.03 0.89 -24.74
C ASP A 54 -11.81 0.83 -23.22
N ILE A 55 -11.63 2.01 -22.64
CA ILE A 55 -11.42 2.17 -21.20
C ILE A 55 -12.63 1.75 -20.38
N ILE A 56 -13.84 1.82 -20.97
CA ILE A 56 -15.08 1.50 -20.25
C ILE A 56 -15.12 -0.01 -20.00
N SER A 57 -14.92 -0.81 -21.06
CA SER A 57 -14.89 -2.27 -20.92
C SER A 57 -13.72 -2.72 -20.05
N LEU A 58 -12.54 -2.11 -20.22
CA LEU A 58 -11.37 -2.43 -19.41
C LEU A 58 -11.62 -2.11 -17.92
N GLY A 59 -12.19 -0.94 -17.65
CA GLY A 59 -12.58 -0.50 -16.30
C GLY A 59 -13.60 -1.43 -15.68
N ALA A 60 -14.64 -1.83 -16.42
CA ALA A 60 -15.67 -2.77 -15.94
C ALA A 60 -15.08 -4.15 -15.56
N ILE A 61 -14.13 -4.66 -16.34
CA ILE A 61 -13.42 -5.91 -16.02
C ILE A 61 -12.62 -5.75 -14.72
N ALA A 62 -11.83 -4.67 -14.62
CA ALA A 62 -11.00 -4.41 -13.45
C ALA A 62 -11.85 -4.19 -12.18
N ASP A 63 -12.94 -3.43 -12.28
CA ASP A 63 -13.88 -3.18 -11.20
C ASP A 63 -14.55 -4.48 -10.73
N GLY A 64 -14.93 -5.36 -11.66
CA GLY A 64 -15.45 -6.70 -11.35
C GLY A 64 -14.45 -7.54 -10.55
N LEU A 65 -13.18 -7.56 -10.93
CA LEU A 65 -12.12 -8.25 -10.18
C LEU A 65 -11.89 -7.65 -8.80
N ARG A 66 -11.97 -6.33 -8.68
CA ARG A 66 -11.87 -5.60 -7.42
C ARG A 66 -13.03 -5.96 -6.49
N ARG A 67 -14.28 -5.94 -6.98
CA ARG A 67 -15.48 -6.27 -6.18
C ARG A 67 -15.48 -7.72 -5.71
N GLN A 68 -14.95 -8.65 -6.50
CA GLN A 68 -14.80 -10.04 -6.06
C GLN A 68 -13.89 -10.19 -4.83
N ARG A 69 -12.92 -9.30 -4.66
CA ARG A 69 -11.96 -9.33 -3.55
C ARG A 69 -12.41 -8.52 -2.35
N HIS A 70 -12.89 -7.32 -2.62
CA HIS A 70 -13.07 -6.28 -1.60
C HIS A 70 -14.55 -5.92 -1.39
N GLY A 71 -15.46 -6.54 -2.13
CA GLY A 71 -16.88 -6.23 -2.08
C GLY A 71 -17.13 -4.77 -2.44
N THR A 72 -17.88 -4.07 -1.57
CA THR A 72 -18.16 -2.64 -1.67
C THR A 72 -17.21 -1.77 -0.84
N ASN A 73 -16.29 -2.34 -0.08
CA ASN A 73 -15.40 -1.55 0.77
C ASN A 73 -14.26 -0.96 -0.06
N ALA A 74 -13.96 0.31 0.11
CA ALA A 74 -12.71 0.94 -0.33
C ALA A 74 -11.95 1.45 0.89
N THR A 75 -10.69 1.07 1.02
CA THR A 75 -9.89 1.49 2.18
C THR A 75 -9.18 2.81 1.93
N PHE A 76 -8.90 3.54 2.99
CA PHE A 76 -8.01 4.70 2.93
C PHE A 76 -7.18 4.81 4.21
N VAL A 77 -5.98 5.35 4.11
CA VAL A 77 -5.13 5.64 5.27
C VAL A 77 -4.93 7.14 5.43
N ARG A 78 -5.06 7.59 6.69
CA ARG A 78 -4.72 8.95 7.08
C ARG A 78 -3.27 9.00 7.55
N VAL A 79 -2.47 9.86 6.94
CA VAL A 79 -1.02 9.91 7.12
C VAL A 79 -0.61 11.26 7.70
N ALA A 80 0.18 11.22 8.76
CA ALA A 80 0.97 12.36 9.21
C ALA A 80 2.34 12.29 8.52
N GLU A 81 2.57 13.15 7.53
CA GLU A 81 3.86 13.20 6.82
C GLU A 81 4.87 14.04 7.61
N ILE A 82 6.04 13.47 7.84
CA ILE A 82 7.10 14.05 8.66
C ILE A 82 8.38 14.07 7.82
N ALA A 83 8.99 15.24 7.61
CA ALA A 83 10.21 15.30 6.82
C ALA A 83 11.37 14.53 7.50
N ALA A 84 12.24 13.94 6.68
CA ALA A 84 13.45 13.25 7.12
C ALA A 84 14.51 14.20 7.73
N ASP A 85 14.36 15.51 7.50
CA ASP A 85 15.19 16.54 8.12
C ASP A 85 15.04 16.48 9.66
N PRO A 86 16.14 16.29 10.42
CA PRO A 86 16.10 16.24 11.88
C PRO A 86 15.55 17.51 12.55
N SER A 87 15.64 18.66 11.88
CA SER A 87 15.14 19.94 12.37
C SER A 87 13.65 20.16 12.10
N ALA A 88 13.04 19.36 11.22
CA ALA A 88 11.64 19.51 10.89
C ALA A 88 10.73 19.13 12.06
N PRO A 89 9.63 19.89 12.29
CA PRO A 89 8.70 19.59 13.36
C PRO A 89 8.07 18.21 13.20
N ILE A 90 7.74 17.59 14.34
CA ILE A 90 7.02 16.33 14.38
C ILE A 90 5.61 16.64 14.88
N ALA A 91 4.65 16.56 13.97
CA ALA A 91 3.23 16.70 14.27
C ALA A 91 2.52 15.42 13.83
N ILE A 92 1.93 14.70 14.79
CA ILE A 92 1.18 13.46 14.54
C ILE A 92 -0.22 13.69 15.09
N ALA A 93 -1.16 14.01 14.20
CA ALA A 93 -2.55 14.23 14.57
C ALA A 93 -3.15 12.95 15.20
N PRO A 94 -4.06 13.07 16.19
CA PRO A 94 -4.72 11.90 16.80
C PRO A 94 -5.47 11.01 15.81
N ALA A 95 -5.88 11.57 14.67
CA ALA A 95 -6.57 10.84 13.60
C ALA A 95 -5.61 10.09 12.63
N ALA A 96 -4.29 10.22 12.81
CA ALA A 96 -3.30 9.56 11.98
C ALA A 96 -3.36 8.04 12.16
N GLY A 97 -3.53 7.32 11.05
CA GLY A 97 -3.36 5.86 11.01
C GLY A 97 -1.90 5.46 10.76
N GLU A 98 -1.05 6.41 10.37
CA GLU A 98 0.35 6.21 10.01
C GLU A 98 1.14 7.52 10.22
N ALA A 99 2.34 7.43 10.81
CA ALA A 99 3.31 8.50 10.87
C ALA A 99 4.45 8.17 9.89
N ARG A 100 4.55 8.94 8.80
CA ARG A 100 5.39 8.60 7.65
C ARG A 100 6.55 9.56 7.50
N ILE A 101 7.77 9.05 7.61
CA ILE A 101 8.98 9.81 7.33
C ILE A 101 9.20 9.91 5.82
N VAL A 102 9.19 11.14 5.29
CA VAL A 102 9.33 11.44 3.86
C VAL A 102 10.63 12.15 3.54
N GLY A 103 11.23 11.81 2.39
CA GLY A 103 12.52 12.32 1.95
C GLY A 103 13.68 11.36 2.19
N ALA A 104 14.81 11.63 1.54
CA ALA A 104 16.01 10.82 1.64
C ALA A 104 16.89 11.29 2.82
N PRO A 105 17.29 10.38 3.73
CA PRO A 105 18.15 10.77 4.83
C PRO A 105 19.60 10.99 4.37
N PRO A 106 20.32 11.97 4.94
CA PRO A 106 21.69 12.30 4.51
C PRO A 106 22.71 11.24 4.95
N THR A 107 22.51 10.64 6.13
CA THR A 107 23.36 9.60 6.70
C THR A 107 22.52 8.53 7.40
N ARG A 108 23.10 7.35 7.65
CA ARG A 108 22.46 6.28 8.41
C ARG A 108 22.18 6.69 9.86
N ALA A 109 23.10 7.45 10.46
CA ALA A 109 22.92 7.99 11.80
C ALA A 109 21.72 8.94 11.85
N ALA A 110 21.65 9.90 10.91
CA ALA A 110 20.52 10.82 10.82
C ALA A 110 19.19 10.08 10.56
N ALA A 111 19.21 9.02 9.74
CA ALA A 111 18.03 8.18 9.51
C ALA A 111 17.56 7.50 10.80
N ALA A 112 18.46 6.87 11.55
CA ALA A 112 18.14 6.20 12.81
C ALA A 112 17.66 7.18 13.88
N ASP A 113 18.35 8.32 14.03
CA ASP A 113 17.96 9.37 14.98
C ASP A 113 16.56 9.91 14.64
N ARG A 114 16.30 10.15 13.35
CA ARG A 114 14.98 10.66 12.93
C ARG A 114 13.87 9.65 13.18
N VAL A 115 14.11 8.37 12.90
CA VAL A 115 13.17 7.29 13.24
C VAL A 115 12.90 7.26 14.74
N ALA A 116 13.93 7.33 15.59
CA ALA A 116 13.77 7.30 17.03
C ALA A 116 12.96 8.50 17.57
N GLN A 117 13.19 9.70 17.03
CA GLN A 117 12.42 10.90 17.38
C GLN A 117 10.93 10.75 17.03
N VAL A 118 10.64 10.25 15.83
CA VAL A 118 9.26 10.04 15.39
C VAL A 118 8.58 8.93 16.19
N ALA A 119 9.27 7.82 16.43
CA ALA A 119 8.76 6.71 17.25
C ALA A 119 8.44 7.14 18.67
N ALA A 120 9.27 8.00 19.28
CA ALA A 120 8.99 8.57 20.61
C ALA A 120 7.72 9.44 20.63
N SER A 121 7.33 10.03 19.50
CA SER A 121 6.15 10.90 19.37
C SER A 121 4.90 10.17 18.84
N ALA A 122 5.06 8.94 18.34
CA ALA A 122 4.01 8.24 17.58
C ALA A 122 2.84 7.73 18.42
N ASN A 123 3.00 7.58 19.75
CA ASN A 123 1.92 7.19 20.67
C ASN A 123 1.10 5.96 20.20
N GLY A 124 1.77 4.96 19.63
CA GLY A 124 1.15 3.72 19.12
C GLY A 124 0.71 3.76 17.65
N VAL A 125 0.79 4.92 16.99
CA VAL A 125 0.66 5.04 15.52
C VAL A 125 1.86 4.35 14.86
N ALA A 126 1.62 3.63 13.75
CA ALA A 126 2.69 2.93 13.04
C ALA A 126 3.69 3.92 12.44
N VAL A 127 4.99 3.67 12.65
CA VAL A 127 6.06 4.48 12.05
C VAL A 127 6.52 3.83 10.75
N SER A 128 6.26 4.52 9.64
CA SER A 128 6.79 4.17 8.33
C SER A 128 7.83 5.20 7.88
N GLY A 129 8.69 4.83 6.94
CA GLY A 129 9.69 5.75 6.46
C GLY A 129 10.44 5.28 5.23
N PHE A 130 10.87 6.28 4.46
CA PHE A 130 11.85 6.19 3.38
C PHE A 130 11.43 5.34 2.17
N SER A 131 12.03 5.66 1.03
CA SER A 131 12.04 4.80 -0.15
C SER A 131 13.13 3.74 0.02
N LEU A 132 12.81 2.49 -0.30
CA LEU A 132 13.78 1.39 -0.27
C LEU A 132 14.99 1.65 -1.19
N ALA A 133 14.77 2.33 -2.32
CA ALA A 133 15.86 2.69 -3.22
C ALA A 133 16.80 3.73 -2.61
N ASP A 134 16.26 4.71 -1.86
CA ASP A 134 17.10 5.71 -1.18
C ASP A 134 17.90 5.06 -0.04
N LEU A 135 17.33 4.04 0.64
CA LEU A 135 18.04 3.24 1.64
C LEU A 135 19.13 2.35 1.01
N GLU A 136 18.89 1.76 -0.17
CA GLU A 136 19.88 0.96 -0.90
C GLU A 136 21.07 1.84 -1.36
N GLU A 137 20.79 3.04 -1.86
CA GLU A 137 21.81 4.03 -2.22
C GLU A 137 22.60 4.50 -0.99
N LEU A 138 21.92 4.76 0.13
CA LEU A 138 22.57 5.14 1.39
C LEU A 138 23.49 4.05 1.93
N ALA A 139 23.01 2.79 1.96
CA ALA A 139 23.79 1.65 2.42
C ALA A 139 25.06 1.48 1.57
N ALA A 140 24.92 1.56 0.25
CA ALA A 140 26.05 1.49 -0.68
C ALA A 140 27.04 2.65 -0.47
N ARG A 141 26.54 3.88 -0.31
CA ARG A 141 27.38 5.07 -0.08
C ARG A 141 28.19 4.98 1.21
N GLU A 142 27.61 4.39 2.25
CA GLU A 142 28.27 4.24 3.56
C GLU A 142 28.98 2.89 3.76
N GLY A 143 29.05 2.05 2.72
CA GLY A 143 29.80 0.80 2.78
C GLY A 143 29.23 -0.26 3.72
N VAL A 144 27.91 -0.24 3.96
CA VAL A 144 27.21 -1.27 4.76
C VAL A 144 26.24 -2.06 3.89
N THR A 145 25.79 -3.21 4.39
CA THR A 145 24.73 -3.96 3.72
C THR A 145 23.37 -3.27 3.94
N LEU A 146 22.46 -3.41 2.97
CA LEU A 146 21.07 -2.95 3.12
C LEU A 146 20.42 -3.58 4.36
N ARG A 147 20.69 -4.88 4.62
CA ARG A 147 20.22 -5.58 5.83
C ARG A 147 20.62 -4.87 7.11
N ALA A 148 21.90 -4.55 7.28
CA ALA A 148 22.41 -3.94 8.48
C ALA A 148 21.78 -2.55 8.73
N LEU A 149 21.57 -1.78 7.66
CA LEU A 149 20.84 -0.51 7.75
C LEU A 149 19.37 -0.73 8.18
N LEU A 150 18.66 -1.66 7.55
CA LEU A 150 17.26 -1.95 7.90
C LEU A 150 17.11 -2.44 9.34
N GLU A 151 18.00 -3.30 9.82
CA GLU A 151 18.04 -3.76 11.21
C GLU A 151 18.31 -2.61 12.19
N GLN A 152 19.20 -1.67 11.83
CA GLN A 152 19.44 -0.46 12.60
C GLN A 152 18.18 0.43 12.68
N LEU A 153 17.49 0.65 11.56
CA LEU A 153 16.26 1.45 11.53
C LEU A 153 15.13 0.78 12.32
N ARG A 154 15.00 -0.54 12.22
CA ARG A 154 14.04 -1.29 13.04
C ARG A 154 14.33 -1.15 14.53
N ALA A 155 15.60 -1.25 14.93
CA ALA A 155 16.00 -1.05 16.32
C ALA A 155 15.71 0.38 16.82
N ALA A 156 15.74 1.37 15.93
CA ALA A 156 15.35 2.75 16.23
C ALA A 156 13.82 2.96 16.32
N GLY A 157 13.01 1.99 15.89
CA GLY A 157 11.54 2.05 15.98
C GLY A 157 10.81 2.10 14.64
N LEU A 158 11.50 1.93 13.50
CA LEU A 158 10.84 1.80 12.20
C LEU A 158 10.07 0.48 12.16
N GLU A 159 8.81 0.52 11.72
CA GLU A 159 8.00 -0.68 11.51
C GLU A 159 7.88 -1.04 10.02
N ILE A 160 7.83 -0.03 9.16
CA ILE A 160 7.43 -0.17 7.76
C ILE A 160 8.33 0.65 6.85
N VAL A 161 8.86 0.05 5.78
CA VAL A 161 9.44 0.81 4.66
C VAL A 161 8.30 1.35 3.79
N SER A 162 8.28 2.67 3.56
CA SER A 162 7.13 3.35 2.95
C SER A 162 6.85 2.94 1.52
N GLU A 163 7.90 2.68 0.73
CA GLU A 163 7.75 2.25 -0.65
C GLU A 163 8.98 1.53 -1.21
N ALA A 164 8.74 0.71 -2.23
CA ALA A 164 9.77 0.08 -3.06
C ALA A 164 9.54 0.44 -4.55
N PRO A 165 10.23 1.46 -5.09
CA PRO A 165 10.17 1.78 -6.51
C PRO A 165 10.95 0.76 -7.34
N ILE A 166 10.25 -0.16 -8.01
CA ILE A 166 10.88 -1.32 -8.69
C ILE A 166 11.86 -0.94 -9.80
N ASP A 167 11.67 0.23 -10.38
CA ASP A 167 12.44 0.79 -11.48
C ASP A 167 13.67 1.59 -11.03
N ARG A 168 13.88 1.74 -9.71
CA ARG A 168 15.11 2.29 -9.12
C ARG A 168 15.96 1.27 -8.37
N LEU A 169 15.38 0.14 -7.97
CA LEU A 169 16.09 -0.90 -7.23
C LEU A 169 17.01 -1.69 -8.15
N ARG A 170 18.22 -2.01 -7.68
CA ARG A 170 19.19 -2.83 -8.44
C ARG A 170 18.70 -4.25 -8.64
N ASP A 171 18.12 -4.85 -7.59
CA ASP A 171 17.46 -6.14 -7.60
C ASP A 171 16.26 -6.09 -6.66
N ALA A 172 15.08 -5.73 -7.21
CA ALA A 172 13.86 -5.54 -6.43
C ALA A 172 13.48 -6.76 -5.59
N ARG A 173 13.74 -7.98 -6.08
CA ARG A 173 13.44 -9.22 -5.34
C ARG A 173 14.30 -9.30 -4.09
N ARG A 174 15.63 -9.19 -4.25
CA ARG A 174 16.55 -9.25 -3.11
C ARG A 174 16.28 -8.13 -2.12
N SER A 175 16.12 -6.89 -2.58
CA SER A 175 15.94 -5.75 -1.67
C SER A 175 14.65 -5.87 -0.85
N ILE A 176 13.56 -6.40 -1.43
CA ILE A 176 12.33 -6.69 -0.67
C ILE A 176 12.50 -7.88 0.29
N GLU A 177 13.25 -8.92 -0.10
CA GLU A 177 13.60 -10.02 0.80
C GLU A 177 14.38 -9.51 2.02
N GLU A 178 15.28 -8.54 1.84
CA GLU A 178 16.03 -7.91 2.93
C GLU A 178 15.13 -7.16 3.92
N VAL A 179 14.09 -6.46 3.43
CA VAL A 179 13.09 -5.81 4.30
C VAL A 179 12.41 -6.85 5.20
N ASN A 180 11.96 -7.96 4.63
CA ASN A 180 11.31 -9.02 5.39
C ASN A 180 12.27 -9.72 6.36
N ILE A 181 13.52 -9.97 5.96
CA ILE A 181 14.53 -10.61 6.82
C ILE A 181 14.89 -9.71 8.02
N ALA A 182 14.99 -8.39 7.80
CA ALA A 182 15.21 -7.43 8.88
C ALA A 182 14.04 -7.37 9.88
N GLY A 183 12.86 -7.90 9.51
CA GLY A 183 11.65 -7.90 10.33
C GLY A 183 10.82 -6.63 10.19
N LEU A 184 10.96 -5.92 9.07
CA LEU A 184 10.15 -4.76 8.70
C LEU A 184 9.05 -5.17 7.72
N ALA A 185 7.96 -4.42 7.67
CA ALA A 185 6.98 -4.54 6.59
C ALA A 185 7.34 -3.64 5.40
N LEU A 186 6.72 -3.92 4.26
CA LEU A 186 6.74 -3.01 3.10
C LEU A 186 5.31 -2.51 2.86
N ALA A 187 5.10 -1.20 2.91
CA ALA A 187 3.77 -0.62 2.72
C ALA A 187 3.25 -0.86 1.29
N ARG A 188 4.08 -0.57 0.29
CA ARG A 188 3.73 -0.70 -1.12
C ARG A 188 4.92 -0.85 -2.04
N VAL A 189 4.65 -1.44 -3.20
CA VAL A 189 5.49 -1.34 -4.39
C VAL A 189 5.03 -0.15 -5.23
N THR A 190 5.96 0.58 -5.85
CA THR A 190 5.67 1.78 -6.65
C THR A 190 6.41 1.75 -7.99
N ILE A 191 6.00 2.64 -8.89
CA ILE A 191 6.75 3.01 -10.09
C ILE A 191 7.28 4.44 -9.87
N HIS A 192 8.60 4.64 -9.91
CA HIS A 192 9.17 5.96 -9.75
C HIS A 192 8.92 6.82 -10.99
N GLN A 193 9.41 6.37 -12.14
CA GLN A 193 9.29 7.07 -13.41
C GLN A 193 9.39 6.04 -14.56
N PRO A 194 8.31 5.79 -15.31
CA PRO A 194 8.30 4.85 -16.41
C PRO A 194 9.39 5.14 -17.42
N GLN A 195 10.21 4.13 -17.71
CA GLN A 195 11.23 4.17 -18.76
C GLN A 195 10.67 3.77 -20.13
N SER A 196 9.45 3.21 -20.16
CA SER A 196 8.75 2.73 -21.35
C SER A 196 7.34 3.30 -21.38
N THR A 197 6.81 3.53 -22.58
CA THR A 197 5.40 3.86 -22.81
C THR A 197 4.49 2.65 -22.68
N ASP A 198 5.03 1.42 -22.74
CA ASP A 198 4.28 0.20 -22.49
C ASP A 198 4.24 -0.10 -20.98
N PRO A 199 3.09 0.06 -20.29
CA PRO A 199 2.97 -0.25 -18.87
C PRO A 199 3.06 -1.75 -18.60
N MET A 200 2.79 -2.63 -19.58
CA MET A 200 2.63 -4.06 -19.34
C MET A 200 3.87 -4.74 -18.77
N SER A 201 5.07 -4.35 -19.21
CA SER A 201 6.30 -4.96 -18.70
C SER A 201 6.45 -4.72 -17.18
N GLN A 202 6.19 -3.49 -16.72
CA GLN A 202 6.28 -3.13 -15.31
C GLN A 202 5.20 -3.85 -14.49
N LEU A 203 3.97 -3.94 -15.00
CA LEU A 203 2.87 -4.66 -14.33
C LEU A 203 3.17 -6.16 -14.20
N LYS A 204 3.72 -6.79 -15.24
CA LYS A 204 4.15 -8.20 -15.21
C LYS A 204 5.29 -8.41 -14.22
N THR A 205 6.27 -7.52 -14.20
CA THR A 205 7.35 -7.55 -13.20
C THR A 205 6.81 -7.54 -11.77
N VAL A 206 5.82 -6.70 -11.46
CA VAL A 206 5.20 -6.69 -10.11
C VAL A 206 4.49 -8.00 -9.82
N ALA A 207 3.75 -8.56 -10.79
CA ALA A 207 3.07 -9.84 -10.62
C ALA A 207 4.08 -10.98 -10.35
N GLU A 208 5.17 -11.04 -11.10
CA GLU A 208 6.26 -12.00 -10.90
C GLU A 208 6.98 -11.82 -9.56
N LEU A 209 7.28 -10.57 -9.20
CA LEU A 209 7.89 -10.21 -7.94
C LEU A 209 7.04 -10.71 -6.78
N GLN A 210 5.72 -10.48 -6.82
CA GLN A 210 4.80 -10.97 -5.80
C GLN A 210 4.72 -12.51 -5.75
N ARG A 211 4.86 -13.22 -6.87
CA ARG A 211 4.99 -14.70 -6.85
C ARG A 211 6.29 -15.15 -6.19
N ALA A 212 7.36 -14.37 -6.35
CA ALA A 212 8.68 -14.69 -5.82
C ALA A 212 8.80 -14.41 -4.31
N VAL A 213 8.28 -13.27 -3.83
CA VAL A 213 8.48 -12.82 -2.44
C VAL A 213 7.24 -13.04 -1.55
N ALA A 214 6.03 -13.05 -2.12
CA ALA A 214 4.75 -13.27 -1.44
C ALA A 214 4.44 -12.35 -0.24
N VAL A 215 5.14 -11.22 -0.09
CA VAL A 215 4.98 -10.25 1.01
C VAL A 215 4.40 -8.90 0.56
N ILE A 216 4.21 -8.67 -0.75
CA ILE A 216 3.69 -7.39 -1.24
C ILE A 216 2.21 -7.28 -0.90
N ARG A 217 1.87 -6.27 -0.11
CA ARG A 217 0.47 -6.00 0.31
C ARG A 217 -0.27 -5.10 -0.68
N ALA A 218 0.41 -4.06 -1.17
CA ALA A 218 -0.17 -3.09 -2.08
C ALA A 218 0.78 -2.73 -3.23
N PHE A 219 0.19 -2.35 -4.35
CA PHE A 219 0.89 -1.80 -5.50
C PHE A 219 0.22 -0.48 -5.91
N ALA A 220 1.00 0.60 -5.97
CA ALA A 220 0.57 1.86 -6.54
C ALA A 220 1.12 1.96 -7.99
N PRO A 221 0.27 1.73 -9.01
CA PRO A 221 0.74 1.54 -10.38
C PRO A 221 1.06 2.85 -11.10
N LEU A 222 0.58 3.97 -10.58
CA LEU A 222 0.78 5.29 -11.17
C LEU A 222 2.17 5.86 -10.85
N PRO A 223 2.86 6.51 -11.81
CA PRO A 223 4.20 7.07 -11.62
C PRO A 223 4.32 8.09 -10.49
N ARG A 224 5.30 7.94 -9.61
CA ARG A 224 5.58 8.96 -8.58
C ARG A 224 6.18 10.25 -9.13
N ARG A 225 6.84 10.17 -10.28
CA ARG A 225 7.36 11.30 -11.03
C ARG A 225 6.94 11.18 -12.49
N VAL A 226 6.37 12.27 -13.00
CA VAL A 226 6.01 12.42 -14.40
C VAL A 226 6.95 13.45 -15.01
N ASN A 227 7.42 13.20 -16.23
CA ASN A 227 8.20 14.19 -16.97
C ASN A 227 7.27 15.36 -17.35
N PRO A 228 7.52 16.60 -16.89
CA PRO A 228 6.65 17.73 -17.24
C PRO A 228 6.58 18.02 -18.74
N ALA A 229 7.61 17.63 -19.51
CA ALA A 229 7.63 17.79 -20.96
C ALA A 229 6.73 16.80 -21.70
N VAL A 230 6.37 15.68 -21.05
CA VAL A 230 5.48 14.64 -21.58
C VAL A 230 4.59 14.16 -20.43
N PRO A 231 3.58 14.95 -20.03
CA PRO A 231 2.70 14.60 -18.93
C PRO A 231 1.87 13.37 -19.29
N THR A 232 1.56 12.54 -18.30
CA THR A 232 0.54 11.51 -18.47
C THR A 232 -0.82 12.18 -18.67
N THR A 233 -1.70 11.52 -19.41
CA THR A 233 -3.10 11.91 -19.46
C THR A 233 -3.90 11.16 -18.39
N GLY A 234 -4.98 11.77 -17.89
CA GLY A 234 -5.89 11.04 -16.99
C GLY A 234 -6.44 9.75 -17.61
N TYR A 235 -6.56 9.71 -18.93
CA TYR A 235 -6.91 8.50 -19.67
C TYR A 235 -5.86 7.39 -19.49
N GLU A 236 -4.58 7.70 -19.67
CA GLU A 236 -3.47 6.75 -19.49
C GLU A 236 -3.38 6.27 -18.04
N ASP A 237 -3.57 7.17 -17.07
CA ASP A 237 -3.53 6.84 -15.65
C ASP A 237 -4.64 5.85 -15.27
N ILE A 238 -5.89 6.13 -15.66
CA ILE A 238 -7.03 5.23 -15.42
C ILE A 238 -6.84 3.89 -16.15
N ARG A 239 -6.32 3.89 -17.38
CA ARG A 239 -5.97 2.66 -18.10
C ARG A 239 -4.93 1.84 -17.35
N ARG A 240 -3.92 2.51 -16.79
CA ARG A 240 -2.83 1.88 -16.04
C ARG A 240 -3.33 1.25 -14.74
N VAL A 241 -4.23 1.90 -14.01
CA VAL A 241 -4.88 1.32 -12.81
C VAL A 241 -5.67 0.07 -13.17
N ALA A 242 -6.48 0.13 -14.23
CA ALA A 242 -7.29 -1.01 -14.68
C ALA A 242 -6.42 -2.20 -15.09
N LEU A 243 -5.39 -1.96 -15.89
CA LEU A 243 -4.43 -3.00 -16.27
C LEU A 243 -3.70 -3.56 -15.05
N ALA A 244 -3.35 -2.74 -14.05
CA ALA A 244 -2.70 -3.22 -12.84
C ALA A 244 -3.55 -4.22 -12.06
N ARG A 245 -4.86 -3.96 -11.90
CA ARG A 245 -5.80 -4.90 -11.27
C ARG A 245 -5.90 -6.23 -12.04
N ILE A 246 -5.85 -6.16 -13.36
CA ILE A 246 -6.01 -7.33 -14.24
C ILE A 246 -4.71 -8.16 -14.28
N VAL A 247 -3.56 -7.51 -14.44
CA VAL A 247 -2.26 -8.16 -14.66
C VAL A 247 -1.60 -8.59 -13.34
N ALA A 248 -1.60 -7.72 -12.34
CA ALA A 248 -1.05 -7.99 -11.01
C ALA A 248 -2.13 -8.52 -10.06
N ASP A 249 -2.91 -9.49 -10.55
CA ASP A 249 -4.04 -10.07 -9.82
C ASP A 249 -3.61 -10.70 -8.49
N ASN A 250 -2.38 -11.14 -8.35
CA ASN A 250 -1.85 -11.72 -7.12
C ASN A 250 -1.42 -10.69 -6.06
N VAL A 251 -1.46 -9.40 -6.37
CA VAL A 251 -1.29 -8.33 -5.37
C VAL A 251 -2.64 -8.08 -4.67
N PRO A 252 -2.69 -8.08 -3.33
CA PRO A 252 -3.95 -7.91 -2.60
C PRO A 252 -4.64 -6.58 -2.91
N SER A 253 -3.91 -5.47 -2.81
CA SER A 253 -4.45 -4.12 -2.97
C SER A 253 -3.81 -3.35 -4.13
N ILE A 254 -4.63 -2.67 -4.92
CA ILE A 254 -4.21 -1.69 -5.92
C ILE A 254 -4.55 -0.32 -5.36
N GLN A 255 -3.52 0.51 -5.22
CA GLN A 255 -3.56 1.73 -4.46
C GLN A 255 -3.44 2.97 -5.37
N VAL A 256 -4.13 4.05 -5.03
CA VAL A 256 -3.95 5.37 -5.63
C VAL A 256 -3.48 6.37 -4.57
N ASP A 257 -2.50 7.21 -4.91
CA ASP A 257 -1.91 8.20 -4.00
C ASP A 257 -2.71 9.51 -4.07
N TRP A 258 -3.39 9.86 -2.97
CA TRP A 258 -4.26 11.03 -2.89
C TRP A 258 -3.49 12.34 -2.97
N SER A 259 -2.34 12.45 -2.29
CA SER A 259 -1.57 13.69 -2.26
C SER A 259 -0.90 13.97 -3.60
N LEU A 260 -0.57 12.92 -4.36
CA LEU A 260 0.04 13.06 -5.68
C LEU A 260 -0.96 13.30 -6.81
N TYR A 261 -2.06 12.55 -6.84
CA TYR A 261 -3.00 12.55 -7.98
C TYR A 261 -4.33 13.28 -7.71
N GLY A 262 -4.58 13.65 -6.46
CA GLY A 262 -5.73 14.44 -6.05
C GLY A 262 -7.07 13.68 -6.06
N PRO A 263 -8.12 14.32 -5.53
CA PRO A 263 -9.41 13.70 -5.27
C PRO A 263 -10.10 13.19 -6.54
N LYS A 264 -10.05 13.96 -7.63
CA LYS A 264 -10.78 13.63 -8.88
C LYS A 264 -10.25 12.37 -9.53
N LEU A 265 -8.92 12.23 -9.67
CA LEU A 265 -8.34 11.03 -10.25
C LEU A 265 -8.50 9.84 -9.31
N ALA A 266 -8.31 10.03 -8.00
CA ALA A 266 -8.52 8.97 -7.01
C ALA A 266 -9.96 8.41 -7.06
N GLN A 267 -10.97 9.28 -7.16
CA GLN A 267 -12.37 8.88 -7.30
C GLN A 267 -12.60 8.00 -8.54
N VAL A 268 -12.08 8.42 -9.70
CA VAL A 268 -12.23 7.64 -10.95
C VAL A 268 -11.39 6.36 -10.90
N ALA A 269 -10.21 6.37 -10.28
CA ALA A 269 -9.37 5.18 -10.13
C ALA A 269 -10.08 4.06 -9.36
N LEU A 270 -10.90 4.41 -8.36
CA LEU A 270 -11.71 3.45 -7.61
C LEU A 270 -12.72 2.71 -8.50
N THR A 271 -13.27 3.36 -9.53
CA THR A 271 -14.25 2.75 -10.45
C THR A 271 -13.62 1.88 -11.53
N VAL A 272 -12.29 1.84 -11.59
CA VAL A 272 -11.52 1.04 -12.57
C VAL A 272 -10.53 0.09 -11.89
N GLY A 273 -10.79 -0.30 -10.65
CA GLY A 273 -10.11 -1.42 -10.00
C GLY A 273 -9.15 -1.08 -8.86
N ALA A 274 -8.92 0.21 -8.54
CA ALA A 274 -8.30 0.57 -7.26
C ALA A 274 -9.24 0.22 -6.10
N ASP A 275 -8.66 -0.23 -4.98
CA ASP A 275 -9.40 -0.53 -3.76
C ASP A 275 -8.95 0.27 -2.54
N ASP A 276 -7.77 0.90 -2.63
CA ASP A 276 -7.17 1.64 -1.53
C ASP A 276 -6.68 3.02 -1.94
N VAL A 277 -6.87 4.00 -1.06
CA VAL A 277 -6.39 5.38 -1.23
C VAL A 277 -5.34 5.70 -0.17
N ASP A 278 -4.14 6.06 -0.61
CA ASP A 278 -3.04 6.45 0.26
C ASP A 278 -2.94 7.95 0.50
N GLY A 279 -2.26 8.36 1.57
CA GLY A 279 -1.73 9.72 1.67
C GLY A 279 -2.82 10.77 1.90
N VAL A 280 -3.97 10.37 2.43
CA VAL A 280 -4.97 11.33 2.90
C VAL A 280 -4.41 12.03 4.13
N SER A 281 -4.45 13.36 4.18
CA SER A 281 -3.91 14.10 5.33
C SER A 281 -4.61 13.71 6.65
N ALA A 282 -3.80 13.49 7.69
CA ALA A 282 -4.29 13.32 9.06
C ALA A 282 -4.70 14.65 9.72
N ASP A 283 -4.28 15.78 9.17
CA ASP A 283 -4.66 17.11 9.66
C ASP A 283 -5.99 17.54 9.02
N ASP A 284 -7.05 17.60 9.84
CA ASP A 284 -8.35 18.13 9.42
C ASP A 284 -8.33 19.66 9.43
N ASP A 285 -7.69 20.25 8.41
CA ASP A 285 -7.86 21.69 8.17
C ASP A 285 -9.31 21.98 7.78
N VAL A 286 -10.04 22.61 8.70
CA VAL A 286 -11.43 23.03 8.53
C VAL A 286 -11.55 24.53 8.20
N SER A 287 -10.44 25.22 7.91
CA SER A 287 -10.43 26.65 7.53
C SER A 287 -11.32 26.93 6.32
N GLN A 288 -11.40 25.95 5.41
CA GLN A 288 -12.26 25.97 4.23
C GLN A 288 -13.66 25.40 4.51
N GLY A 289 -14.00 25.10 5.77
CA GLY A 289 -15.24 24.50 6.23
C GLY A 289 -15.16 22.97 6.35
N TYR A 290 -15.90 22.40 7.31
CA TYR A 290 -15.86 20.98 7.67
C TYR A 290 -15.97 20.03 6.47
N ARG A 291 -16.84 20.34 5.52
CA ARG A 291 -17.02 19.53 4.30
C ARG A 291 -15.74 19.46 3.45
N ARG A 292 -14.87 20.46 3.50
CA ARG A 292 -13.59 20.46 2.76
C ARG A 292 -12.42 19.91 3.58
N SER A 293 -12.69 19.37 4.77
CA SER A 293 -11.66 18.61 5.50
C SER A 293 -11.27 17.35 4.71
N PRO A 294 -10.00 16.92 4.79
CA PRO A 294 -9.51 15.72 4.12
C PRO A 294 -10.36 14.48 4.40
N LEU A 295 -10.79 14.25 5.65
CA LEU A 295 -11.61 13.08 6.02
C LEU A 295 -12.98 13.08 5.31
N GLU A 296 -13.69 14.21 5.33
CA GLU A 296 -15.00 14.29 4.68
C GLU A 296 -14.88 14.25 3.15
N GLU A 297 -13.81 14.83 2.61
CA GLU A 297 -13.56 14.79 1.18
C GLU A 297 -13.29 13.37 0.69
N ILE A 298 -12.41 12.59 1.36
CA ILE A 298 -12.16 11.20 0.96
C ILE A 298 -13.44 10.35 1.08
N ARG A 299 -14.21 10.47 2.16
CA ARG A 299 -15.47 9.73 2.36
C ARG A 299 -16.45 10.02 1.22
N ARG A 300 -16.64 11.29 0.87
CA ARG A 300 -17.53 11.66 -0.25
C ARG A 300 -17.04 11.14 -1.60
N ASN A 301 -15.74 11.20 -1.87
CA ASN A 301 -15.19 10.69 -3.13
C ASN A 301 -15.41 9.17 -3.24
N ILE A 302 -15.17 8.42 -2.16
CA ILE A 302 -15.41 6.98 -2.12
C ILE A 302 -16.91 6.66 -2.31
N HIS A 303 -17.80 7.35 -1.60
CA HIS A 303 -19.25 7.17 -1.78
C HIS A 303 -19.71 7.52 -3.19
N ALA A 304 -19.20 8.61 -3.77
CA ALA A 304 -19.54 9.01 -5.13
C ALA A 304 -18.97 8.05 -6.19
N ALA A 305 -17.95 7.27 -5.87
CA ALA A 305 -17.48 6.14 -6.68
C ALA A 305 -18.32 4.85 -6.49
N GLY A 306 -19.34 4.88 -5.63
CA GLY A 306 -20.25 3.74 -5.38
C GLY A 306 -19.69 2.72 -4.38
N TYR A 307 -18.85 3.17 -3.44
CA TYR A 307 -18.17 2.34 -2.45
C TYR A 307 -18.37 2.85 -1.02
N GLU A 308 -18.08 1.98 -0.04
CA GLU A 308 -18.11 2.28 1.39
C GLU A 308 -16.70 2.62 1.88
N PRO A 309 -16.48 3.82 2.47
CA PRO A 309 -15.18 4.23 2.97
C PRO A 309 -14.81 3.50 4.26
N VAL A 310 -13.63 2.89 4.27
CA VAL A 310 -13.10 2.17 5.42
C VAL A 310 -11.72 2.71 5.78
N GLN A 311 -11.62 3.43 6.90
CA GLN A 311 -10.32 3.91 7.35
C GLN A 311 -9.49 2.72 7.86
N ARG A 312 -8.21 2.68 7.47
CA ARG A 312 -7.23 1.71 7.97
C ARG A 312 -5.99 2.39 8.56
N THR A 313 -5.24 1.64 9.34
CA THR A 313 -3.90 2.02 9.81
C THR A 313 -2.82 1.70 8.76
N GLY A 314 -1.60 2.19 8.98
CA GLY A 314 -0.41 1.77 8.22
C GLY A 314 -0.11 0.26 8.36
N ARG A 315 -0.55 -0.36 9.46
CA ARG A 315 -0.49 -1.83 9.70
C ARG A 315 -1.60 -2.61 8.98
N TRP A 316 -2.43 -1.94 8.19
CA TRP A 316 -3.59 -2.51 7.49
C TRP A 316 -4.73 -3.01 8.40
N ASP A 317 -4.74 -2.58 9.67
CA ASP A 317 -5.88 -2.81 10.56
C ASP A 317 -7.01 -1.85 10.20
N VAL A 318 -8.24 -2.37 10.11
CA VAL A 318 -9.43 -1.53 9.89
C VAL A 318 -9.80 -0.82 11.19
N LEU A 319 -9.92 0.51 11.11
CA LEU A 319 -10.49 1.31 12.17
C LEU A 319 -12.01 1.23 12.06
N ARG A 320 -12.65 0.61 13.06
CA ARG A 320 -14.11 0.67 13.16
C ARG A 320 -14.50 2.09 13.53
N ALA A 321 -15.56 2.60 12.89
CA ALA A 321 -16.20 3.81 13.37
C ALA A 321 -16.59 3.59 14.84
N VAL A 322 -15.96 4.33 15.74
CA VAL A 322 -16.48 4.49 17.09
C VAL A 322 -17.72 5.36 16.91
N ASP A 323 -18.89 4.82 17.25
CA ASP A 323 -20.23 5.34 16.96
C ASP A 323 -20.27 6.88 16.85
N GLU A 324 -20.50 7.39 15.63
CA GLU A 324 -20.77 8.81 15.33
C GLU A 324 -22.08 9.32 15.96
N LEU A 325 -22.74 8.50 16.79
CA LEU A 325 -24.01 8.78 17.47
C LEU A 325 -23.89 9.80 18.62
N THR A 326 -22.68 10.13 19.09
CA THR A 326 -22.52 11.09 20.21
C THR A 326 -22.14 12.52 19.80
N THR A 327 -21.82 12.81 18.53
CA THR A 327 -21.39 14.16 18.12
C THR A 327 -22.36 14.91 17.20
N GLN A 328 -23.44 14.28 16.71
CA GLN A 328 -24.49 15.00 15.98
C GLN A 328 -25.35 15.91 16.90
N ASP A 329 -25.44 15.59 18.19
CA ASP A 329 -26.26 16.36 19.14
C ASP A 329 -25.53 17.63 19.66
N GLU A 330 -24.20 17.68 19.53
CA GLU A 330 -23.40 18.86 19.90
C GLU A 330 -23.13 19.80 18.72
N ARG A 331 -23.22 19.33 17.47
CA ARG A 331 -23.00 20.14 16.25
C ARG A 331 -24.26 20.81 15.70
N SER A 332 -25.42 20.54 16.32
CA SER A 332 -26.71 21.15 15.98
C SER A 332 -27.13 22.28 16.94
N ARG A 333 -26.22 22.77 17.80
CA ARG A 333 -26.43 23.89 18.72
C ARG A 333 -25.51 25.06 18.40
#